data_AF-A0A956EGQ7-F1
#
_entry.id   AF-A0A956EGQ7-F1
#
_cell.length_a   1.000
_cell.length_b   1.000
_cell.length_c   1.000
_cell.angle_alpha   90.00
_cell.angle_beta   90.00
_cell.angle_gamma   90.00
#
_symmetry.space_group_name_H-M   'P 1'
#
loop_
_entity.id
_entity.type
_entity.pdbx_description
1 polymer ?
#
loop_
_entity_poly.entity_id
_entity_poly.type
_entity_poly.pdbx_seq_one_letter_code
_entity_poly.pdbx_strand_id
1 'polypeptide(L)'
;VSDNSAKTTKAKKTAKETPASTAEGASAPAASSEPAAKKATKKKKATKKATKKKATAKKATKKKAAKKTGAKKAAKKASAAEAPAARRSAAKTRSTSATSAKRTGAKRPSAPRTRAKAPARESAPRSALNPLALAAALREALAPATLRVEHSPGERASIAARMPAPFAELLLALGPGTFAGGFLRLSAPEALDETLSAWLGGSSPSRVPFAITALGDILYVRDLSERARTLGLSTEGAYDVSLLSPRWQRISVLAFTPMELVELLSDPHAREERLGEGLYREAKGRLGEPAQGELFGFVPALALGGGEEAAALQRVRLAEHLDFLRQLVG
;
A
#
# COMPACT_ATOMS: atom_id res chain seq x y z
N VAL A 1 -33.24 -62.24 -38.50
CA VAL A 1 -32.02 -62.35 -39.32
C VAL A 1 -30.92 -61.64 -38.54
N SER A 2 -30.46 -62.26 -37.46
CA SER A 2 -29.30 -63.18 -37.39
C SER A 2 -28.05 -62.36 -37.03
N ASP A 3 -27.51 -62.48 -35.81
CA ASP A 3 -26.64 -63.57 -35.32
C ASP A 3 -25.31 -63.61 -36.10
N ASN A 4 -24.13 -63.76 -35.49
CA ASN A 4 -23.79 -64.42 -34.22
C ASN A 4 -22.60 -63.68 -33.53
N SER A 5 -22.54 -63.59 -32.20
CA SER A 5 -21.87 -64.54 -31.28
C SER A 5 -20.40 -64.84 -31.63
N ALA A 6 -19.42 -64.40 -30.82
CA ALA A 6 -18.89 -65.10 -29.62
C ALA A 6 -17.83 -66.19 -29.98
N LYS A 7 -17.10 -66.88 -29.09
CA LYS A 7 -17.18 -67.05 -27.62
C LYS A 7 -15.89 -67.72 -27.08
N THR A 8 -15.40 -67.34 -25.88
CA THR A 8 -14.67 -68.21 -24.91
C THR A 8 -13.33 -68.86 -25.34
N THR A 9 -12.50 -69.51 -24.50
CA THR A 9 -12.59 -70.11 -23.13
C THR A 9 -11.22 -69.98 -22.42
N LYS A 10 -11.08 -69.73 -21.09
CA LYS A 10 -11.12 -70.71 -19.95
C LYS A 10 -9.96 -71.73 -20.03
N ALA A 11 -9.20 -72.12 -18.98
CA ALA A 11 -9.40 -72.20 -17.53
C ALA A 11 -8.01 -72.29 -16.79
N LYS A 12 -7.77 -72.63 -15.50
CA LYS A 12 -8.57 -73.18 -14.37
C LYS A 12 -7.77 -73.14 -13.04
N LYS A 13 -8.49 -73.12 -11.89
CA LYS A 13 -8.11 -73.66 -10.54
C LYS A 13 -6.94 -72.95 -9.78
N THR A 14 -6.86 -72.95 -8.44
CA THR A 14 -7.60 -73.71 -7.39
C THR A 14 -7.84 -72.86 -6.12
N ALA A 15 -8.80 -73.26 -5.28
CA ALA A 15 -9.14 -72.62 -3.99
C ALA A 15 -8.33 -73.20 -2.80
N LYS A 16 -8.40 -72.58 -1.60
CA LYS A 16 -8.88 -73.23 -0.34
C LYS A 16 -8.94 -72.28 0.90
N GLU A 17 -10.12 -72.26 1.53
CA GLU A 17 -10.52 -72.04 2.96
C GLU A 17 -9.96 -70.92 3.90
N THR A 18 -10.92 -70.31 4.60
CA THR A 18 -10.90 -69.58 5.89
C THR A 18 -10.71 -70.54 7.11
N PRO A 19 -10.41 -70.10 8.36
CA PRO A 19 -11.40 -69.38 9.21
C PRO A 19 -10.89 -68.34 10.27
N ALA A 20 -11.75 -67.32 10.47
CA ALA A 20 -12.25 -66.71 11.72
C ALA A 20 -11.38 -66.36 12.97
N SER A 21 -11.56 -65.10 13.43
CA SER A 21 -11.75 -64.65 14.85
C SER A 21 -10.53 -64.67 15.82
N THR A 22 -10.37 -63.84 16.87
CA THR A 22 -11.28 -62.97 17.66
C THR A 22 -10.51 -61.86 18.44
N ALA A 23 -11.21 -60.80 18.87
CA ALA A 23 -11.06 -60.01 20.12
C ALA A 23 -9.80 -59.14 20.44
N GLU A 24 -10.10 -57.87 20.82
CA GLU A 24 -9.68 -57.10 22.03
C GLU A 24 -8.19 -56.95 22.44
N GLY A 25 -7.75 -55.85 23.08
CA GLY A 25 -8.44 -54.62 23.47
C GLY A 25 -7.51 -53.56 24.07
N ALA A 26 -7.96 -52.30 23.99
CA ALA A 26 -7.86 -51.18 24.94
C ALA A 26 -6.65 -50.91 25.87
N SER A 27 -6.31 -49.61 25.91
CA SER A 27 -5.95 -48.80 27.09
C SER A 27 -4.47 -48.50 27.43
N ALA A 28 -4.23 -47.20 27.71
CA ALA A 28 -3.15 -46.65 28.55
C ALA A 28 -3.62 -46.66 30.05
N PRO A 29 -3.06 -45.90 31.03
CA PRO A 29 -1.87 -45.03 31.08
C PRO A 29 -1.00 -45.13 32.38
N ALA A 30 0.03 -44.28 32.46
CA ALA A 30 0.52 -43.54 33.67
C ALA A 30 1.13 -44.22 34.93
N ALA A 31 2.03 -43.45 35.54
CA ALA A 31 2.33 -43.30 36.99
C ALA A 31 3.40 -44.19 37.70
N SER A 32 4.54 -43.54 37.97
CA SER A 32 5.28 -43.48 39.26
C SER A 32 5.64 -44.72 40.09
N SER A 33 6.94 -44.89 40.38
CA SER A 33 7.46 -44.89 41.77
C SER A 33 9.00 -44.83 41.87
N GLU A 34 9.49 -44.08 42.87
CA GLU A 34 10.84 -44.12 43.48
C GLU A 34 10.96 -45.37 44.41
N PRO A 35 12.11 -45.77 45.05
CA PRO A 35 13.13 -44.88 45.65
C PRO A 35 14.61 -45.40 45.71
N ALA A 36 15.45 -44.62 46.42
CA ALA A 36 16.47 -45.06 47.42
C ALA A 36 17.99 -44.86 47.18
N ALA A 37 18.48 -43.71 47.69
CA ALA A 37 19.37 -43.62 48.86
C ALA A 37 20.93 -43.65 48.78
N LYS A 38 21.53 -42.61 49.42
CA LYS A 38 22.78 -42.54 50.24
C LYS A 38 24.18 -42.35 49.58
N LYS A 39 24.69 -41.11 49.62
CA LYS A 39 25.84 -40.60 50.44
C LYS A 39 26.22 -39.16 50.02
N ALA A 40 26.05 -38.12 50.85
CA ALA A 40 26.92 -37.68 51.96
C ALA A 40 28.31 -37.11 51.51
N THR A 41 28.45 -35.82 51.15
CA THR A 41 28.67 -34.59 51.99
C THR A 41 30.12 -34.20 52.34
N LYS A 42 30.65 -33.14 51.69
CA LYS A 42 31.52 -32.02 52.16
C LYS A 42 31.85 -31.17 50.90
N LYS A 43 31.99 -29.83 50.89
CA LYS A 43 32.50 -28.87 51.89
C LYS A 43 31.84 -27.48 51.75
N LYS A 44 32.02 -26.61 52.77
CA LYS A 44 31.33 -25.32 53.02
C LYS A 44 31.94 -24.08 52.33
N LYS A 45 31.14 -22.99 52.33
CA LYS A 45 31.49 -21.52 52.45
C LYS A 45 31.92 -20.70 51.21
N ALA A 46 31.01 -19.82 50.76
CA ALA A 46 31.22 -18.38 50.51
C ALA A 46 29.88 -17.68 50.14
N THR A 47 28.97 -17.46 51.10
CA THR A 47 28.65 -16.13 51.71
C THR A 47 27.93 -15.10 50.82
N LYS A 48 26.63 -14.96 51.12
CA LYS A 48 25.62 -13.99 50.64
C LYS A 48 25.68 -12.69 51.45
N LYS A 49 25.96 -11.52 50.85
CA LYS A 49 25.70 -10.19 51.47
C LYS A 49 25.76 -9.01 50.49
N ALA A 50 24.61 -8.37 50.23
CA ALA A 50 24.44 -6.90 50.09
C ALA A 50 23.07 -6.55 49.49
N THR A 51 22.23 -5.85 50.26
CA THR A 51 21.05 -5.14 49.77
C THR A 51 21.00 -3.72 50.36
N LYS A 52 20.57 -2.75 49.54
CA LYS A 52 19.86 -1.51 49.94
C LYS A 52 20.60 -0.40 50.72
N LYS A 53 21.23 0.53 49.98
CA LYS A 53 21.32 2.01 50.20
C LYS A 53 22.09 2.59 48.97
N LYS A 54 21.86 3.80 48.45
CA LYS A 54 21.32 5.05 49.01
C LYS A 54 20.76 5.93 47.87
N ALA A 55 19.65 6.64 48.09
CA ALA A 55 19.16 7.69 47.19
C ALA A 55 19.66 9.09 47.61
N THR A 56 19.51 10.07 46.71
CA THR A 56 19.60 11.54 46.92
C THR A 56 20.97 12.19 47.23
N ALA A 57 21.50 12.91 46.21
CA ALA A 57 22.25 14.19 46.25
C ALA A 57 22.88 14.44 44.84
N LYS A 58 22.16 14.86 43.80
CA LYS A 58 21.57 16.19 43.50
C LYS A 58 22.63 17.28 43.18
N LYS A 59 22.50 17.91 41.99
CA LYS A 59 22.75 19.36 41.71
C LYS A 59 24.09 19.85 41.07
N ALA A 60 24.48 19.33 39.91
CA ALA A 60 25.14 20.05 38.80
C ALA A 60 25.11 19.11 37.57
N THR A 61 24.53 19.41 36.41
CA THR A 61 24.76 20.57 35.53
C THR A 61 23.47 21.00 34.78
N LYS A 62 22.76 22.02 35.28
CA LYS A 62 21.70 22.72 34.50
C LYS A 62 21.83 24.24 34.70
N LYS A 63 22.87 24.85 34.11
CA LYS A 63 23.09 26.31 34.16
C LYS A 63 23.87 26.87 32.94
N LYS A 64 23.43 26.54 31.73
CA LYS A 64 23.63 27.22 30.42
C LYS A 64 22.90 26.34 29.39
N ALA A 65 21.96 26.79 28.55
CA ALA A 65 21.50 28.15 28.30
C ALA A 65 19.96 28.26 28.34
N ALA A 66 19.41 28.67 29.48
CA ALA A 66 18.16 29.42 29.50
C ALA A 66 18.48 30.90 29.18
N LYS A 67 18.79 31.19 27.90
CA LYS A 67 18.98 32.57 27.40
C LYS A 67 18.72 32.68 25.89
N LYS A 68 17.54 32.24 25.42
CA LYS A 68 16.96 32.67 24.13
C LYS A 68 15.45 32.45 23.98
N THR A 69 14.69 32.70 25.05
CA THR A 69 13.25 33.03 24.95
C THR A 69 13.10 34.50 25.37
N GLY A 70 12.99 35.39 24.38
CA GLY A 70 13.14 36.83 24.63
C GLY A 70 13.08 37.72 23.40
N ALA A 71 12.22 37.42 22.43
CA ALA A 71 11.76 38.34 21.39
C ALA A 71 10.47 37.83 20.74
N LYS A 72 9.58 38.75 20.34
CA LYS A 72 8.32 38.51 19.58
C LYS A 72 7.22 37.68 20.28
N LYS A 73 6.62 38.26 21.33
CA LYS A 73 5.16 38.23 21.52
C LYS A 73 4.60 39.59 21.93
N ALA A 74 4.49 40.48 20.95
CA ALA A 74 3.67 41.70 20.88
C ALA A 74 3.72 42.13 19.39
N ALA A 75 2.66 42.39 18.64
CA ALA A 75 1.21 42.56 18.91
C ALA A 75 0.40 41.69 17.90
N LYS A 76 -0.94 41.66 17.83
CA LYS A 76 -2.00 42.46 18.49
C LYS A 76 -3.23 41.56 18.76
N LYS A 77 -3.81 41.72 19.93
CA LYS A 77 -5.04 41.07 20.42
C LYS A 77 -6.27 41.91 20.03
N ALA A 78 -7.37 41.24 19.65
CA ALA A 78 -8.81 41.64 19.66
C ALA A 78 -9.50 41.14 18.38
N SER A 79 -10.69 40.51 18.40
CA SER A 79 -11.57 40.01 19.46
C SER A 79 -12.41 38.86 18.85
N ALA A 80 -12.76 37.75 19.52
CA ALA A 80 -13.92 37.61 20.42
C ALA A 80 -15.18 38.36 19.92
N ALA A 81 -16.37 37.77 19.71
CA ALA A 81 -16.83 36.37 19.84
C ALA A 81 -18.01 36.16 18.83
N GLU A 82 -18.92 35.16 18.83
CA GLU A 82 -19.25 34.06 19.76
C GLU A 82 -20.01 32.93 19.01
N ALA A 83 -20.64 31.99 19.72
CA ALA A 83 -21.64 31.00 19.25
C ALA A 83 -22.77 30.89 20.33
N PRO A 84 -23.86 30.08 20.22
CA PRO A 84 -24.22 29.09 19.20
C PRO A 84 -25.74 29.01 18.83
N ALA A 85 -26.10 27.94 18.10
CA ALA A 85 -27.32 27.11 18.24
C ALA A 85 -28.57 27.27 17.31
N ALA A 86 -29.29 26.14 17.24
CA ALA A 86 -30.71 25.93 16.89
C ALA A 86 -31.18 25.79 15.41
N ARG A 87 -31.20 24.53 14.96
CA ARG A 87 -32.37 23.77 14.47
C ARG A 87 -33.37 24.37 13.44
N ARG A 88 -33.50 23.60 12.34
CA ARG A 88 -34.74 23.12 11.67
C ARG A 88 -35.64 24.06 10.83
N SER A 89 -35.88 23.54 9.62
CA SER A 89 -37.18 23.33 8.93
C SER A 89 -37.81 24.40 8.01
N ALA A 90 -38.23 23.88 6.85
CA ALA A 90 -39.46 24.16 6.11
C ALA A 90 -39.65 25.50 5.35
N ALA A 91 -39.41 25.41 4.03
CA ALA A 91 -40.43 25.53 2.97
C ALA A 91 -41.27 26.83 2.77
N LYS A 92 -41.14 27.33 1.52
CA LYS A 92 -42.22 27.76 0.58
C LYS A 92 -42.65 29.24 0.51
N THR A 93 -42.92 29.62 -0.76
CA THR A 93 -43.80 30.68 -1.30
C THR A 93 -43.34 32.15 -1.45
N ARG A 94 -43.42 32.61 -2.72
CA ARG A 94 -44.04 33.85 -3.27
C ARG A 94 -43.60 35.20 -2.68
N SER A 95 -42.86 36.06 -3.39
CA SER A 95 -43.18 36.87 -4.61
C SER A 95 -43.84 38.22 -4.32
N THR A 96 -43.45 39.25 -5.09
CA THR A 96 -43.82 40.70 -5.00
C THR A 96 -43.11 41.44 -3.85
N SER A 97 -42.75 42.73 -3.94
CA SER A 97 -43.13 43.78 -4.90
C SER A 97 -41.97 44.76 -5.23
N ALA A 98 -42.27 45.81 -6.02
CA ALA A 98 -41.36 46.86 -6.51
C ALA A 98 -40.70 47.69 -5.37
N THR A 99 -39.69 48.57 -5.56
CA THR A 99 -39.53 49.63 -6.57
C THR A 99 -38.12 50.25 -6.47
N SER A 100 -37.46 50.64 -7.57
CA SER A 100 -36.64 51.87 -7.60
C SER A 100 -36.28 52.27 -9.03
N ALA A 101 -36.09 53.57 -9.28
CA ALA A 101 -36.04 54.16 -10.60
C ALA A 101 -34.64 54.62 -11.04
N LYS A 102 -34.38 54.46 -12.34
CA LYS A 102 -33.80 55.50 -13.22
C LYS A 102 -32.51 56.20 -12.76
N ARG A 103 -31.35 55.71 -13.23
CA ARG A 103 -30.23 56.59 -13.60
C ARG A 103 -29.78 56.36 -15.05
N THR A 104 -29.76 57.46 -15.78
CA THR A 104 -29.04 57.70 -17.04
C THR A 104 -27.60 57.15 -16.95
N GLY A 105 -26.99 56.60 -17.99
CA GLY A 105 -27.10 57.02 -19.39
C GLY A 105 -25.85 57.82 -19.76
N ALA A 106 -24.69 57.15 -19.79
CA ALA A 106 -23.41 57.74 -20.17
C ALA A 106 -22.69 56.76 -21.12
N LYS A 107 -22.71 57.10 -22.41
CA LYS A 107 -22.15 56.31 -23.52
C LYS A 107 -20.63 56.57 -23.58
N ARG A 108 -19.79 55.52 -23.50
CA ARG A 108 -18.34 55.64 -23.69
C ARG A 108 -17.86 54.52 -24.64
N PRO A 109 -17.06 54.83 -25.67
CA PRO A 109 -16.88 53.92 -26.81
C PRO A 109 -16.01 52.70 -26.49
N SER A 110 -16.40 51.56 -27.06
CA SER A 110 -15.64 50.31 -27.02
C SER A 110 -14.47 50.34 -28.00
N ALA A 111 -13.25 50.51 -27.49
CA ALA A 111 -12.05 50.27 -28.28
C ALA A 111 -11.90 48.74 -28.56
N PRO A 112 -11.48 48.33 -29.77
CA PRO A 112 -11.33 46.92 -30.10
C PRO A 112 -10.13 46.33 -29.34
N ARG A 113 -10.37 45.37 -28.43
CA ARG A 113 -9.29 44.55 -27.85
C ARG A 113 -8.75 43.63 -28.94
N THR A 114 -7.64 44.04 -29.55
CA THR A 114 -6.83 43.18 -30.42
C THR A 114 -6.51 41.90 -29.68
N ARG A 115 -7.06 40.77 -30.16
CA ARG A 115 -6.81 39.43 -29.63
C ARG A 115 -5.36 39.06 -29.95
N ALA A 116 -4.44 39.42 -29.06
CA ALA A 116 -3.04 39.01 -29.14
C ALA A 116 -3.00 37.48 -29.28
N LYS A 117 -2.58 37.03 -30.46
CA LYS A 117 -2.41 35.63 -30.80
C LYS A 117 -1.31 35.10 -29.89
N ALA A 118 -1.69 34.37 -28.84
CA ALA A 118 -0.72 33.68 -27.99
C ALA A 118 0.19 32.85 -28.91
N PRO A 119 1.52 32.92 -28.75
CA PRO A 119 2.41 32.15 -29.59
C PRO A 119 2.05 30.68 -29.42
N ALA A 120 1.89 29.98 -30.53
CA ALA A 120 1.73 28.54 -30.50
C ALA A 120 2.92 27.97 -29.73
N ARG A 121 2.67 27.26 -28.63
CA ARG A 121 3.69 26.40 -28.05
C ARG A 121 3.96 25.34 -29.09
N GLU A 122 5.06 25.53 -29.82
CA GLU A 122 5.57 24.60 -30.80
C GLU A 122 5.80 23.27 -30.07
N SER A 123 4.92 22.32 -30.34
CA SER A 123 4.93 21.01 -29.70
C SER A 123 6.07 20.22 -30.32
N ALA A 124 7.27 20.37 -29.73
CA ALA A 124 8.39 19.50 -30.01
C ALA A 124 7.91 18.03 -29.95
N PRO A 125 8.33 17.18 -30.91
CA PRO A 125 7.76 15.86 -31.09
C PRO A 125 7.93 15.02 -29.82
N ARG A 126 6.81 14.61 -29.21
CA ARG A 126 6.76 13.75 -28.02
C ARG A 126 7.06 12.28 -28.35
N SER A 127 8.00 12.04 -29.26
CA SER A 127 8.42 10.71 -29.69
C SER A 127 9.65 10.26 -28.90
N ALA A 128 9.50 9.14 -28.17
CA ALA A 128 10.58 8.33 -27.60
C ALA A 128 11.52 9.01 -26.58
N LEU A 129 11.04 9.23 -25.35
CA LEU A 129 11.96 9.08 -24.21
C LEU A 129 12.34 7.58 -24.13
N ASN A 130 13.62 7.28 -24.20
CA ASN A 130 14.15 5.93 -24.14
C ASN A 130 13.76 5.25 -22.80
N PRO A 131 13.03 4.11 -22.80
CA PRO A 131 12.65 3.41 -21.58
C PRO A 131 13.83 3.05 -20.67
N LEU A 132 15.00 2.74 -21.25
CA LEU A 132 16.23 2.47 -20.50
C LEU A 132 16.75 3.71 -19.75
N ALA A 133 16.61 4.90 -20.35
CA ALA A 133 17.02 6.16 -19.71
C ALA A 133 16.04 6.56 -18.60
N LEU A 134 14.73 6.39 -18.82
CA LEU A 134 13.71 6.58 -17.78
C LEU A 134 13.91 5.61 -16.61
N ALA A 135 14.15 4.33 -16.89
CA ALA A 135 14.46 3.35 -15.87
C ALA A 135 15.75 3.69 -15.11
N ALA A 136 16.83 4.10 -15.79
CA ALA A 136 18.08 4.49 -15.15
C ALA A 136 17.90 5.68 -14.20
N ALA A 137 17.24 6.75 -14.65
CA ALA A 137 16.93 7.91 -13.83
C ALA A 137 16.06 7.54 -12.61
N LEU A 138 15.07 6.65 -12.80
CA LEU A 138 14.22 6.17 -11.71
C LEU A 138 14.99 5.30 -10.70
N ARG A 139 15.94 4.45 -11.14
CA ARG A 139 16.81 3.69 -10.23
C ARG A 139 17.71 4.60 -9.40
N GLU A 140 18.22 5.68 -9.99
CA GLU A 140 19.03 6.68 -9.29
C GLU A 140 18.20 7.45 -8.26
N ALA A 141 17.03 7.98 -8.66
CA ALA A 141 16.15 8.75 -7.77
C ALA A 141 15.52 7.91 -6.64
N LEU A 142 15.39 6.60 -6.84
CA LEU A 142 14.93 5.63 -5.84
C LEU A 142 16.09 4.89 -5.14
N ALA A 143 17.31 5.41 -5.14
CA ALA A 143 18.40 4.85 -4.35
C ALA A 143 18.13 4.97 -2.83
N PRO A 144 18.56 4.00 -1.99
CA PRO A 144 19.23 2.76 -2.37
C PRO A 144 18.23 1.72 -2.90
N ALA A 145 18.67 0.96 -3.91
CA ALA A 145 17.90 -0.11 -4.54
C ALA A 145 18.60 -1.47 -4.41
N THR A 146 17.83 -2.49 -4.07
CA THR A 146 18.23 -3.90 -4.01
C THR A 146 17.55 -4.63 -5.17
N LEU A 147 18.23 -4.70 -6.31
CA LEU A 147 17.74 -5.40 -7.49
C LEU A 147 17.75 -6.91 -7.26
N ARG A 148 16.77 -7.61 -7.84
CA ARG A 148 16.77 -9.07 -7.99
C ARG A 148 17.37 -9.43 -9.35
N VAL A 149 17.93 -10.64 -9.42
CA VAL A 149 18.84 -11.11 -10.50
C VAL A 149 18.39 -10.69 -11.90
N GLU A 150 17.13 -10.94 -12.25
CA GLU A 150 16.35 -10.24 -13.28
C GLU A 150 14.89 -10.74 -13.20
N HIS A 151 14.00 -10.24 -14.06
CA HIS A 151 12.70 -10.89 -14.24
C HIS A 151 12.87 -12.23 -14.97
N SER A 152 12.21 -13.29 -14.50
CA SER A 152 12.26 -14.58 -15.22
C SER A 152 11.62 -14.45 -16.61
N PRO A 153 11.97 -15.30 -17.60
CA PRO A 153 11.37 -15.23 -18.93
C PRO A 153 9.83 -15.24 -18.94
N GLY A 154 9.22 -16.00 -18.01
CA GLY A 154 7.76 -16.02 -17.83
C GLY A 154 7.18 -14.71 -17.27
N GLU A 155 7.85 -14.12 -16.28
CA GLU A 155 7.46 -12.79 -15.76
C GLU A 155 7.59 -11.70 -16.83
N ARG A 156 8.67 -11.74 -17.64
CA ARG A 156 8.88 -10.78 -18.73
C ARG A 156 7.79 -10.89 -19.79
N ALA A 157 7.43 -12.12 -20.17
CA ALA A 157 6.33 -12.37 -21.10
C ALA A 157 4.97 -11.91 -20.53
N SER A 158 4.72 -12.14 -19.25
CA SER A 158 3.50 -11.69 -18.58
C SER A 158 3.35 -10.16 -18.56
N ILE A 159 4.40 -9.43 -18.13
CA ILE A 159 4.40 -7.97 -18.11
C ILE A 159 4.13 -7.40 -19.52
N ALA A 160 4.79 -7.95 -20.54
CA ALA A 160 4.61 -7.53 -21.94
C ALA A 160 3.21 -7.86 -22.50
N ALA A 161 2.59 -8.97 -22.09
CA ALA A 161 1.28 -9.38 -22.59
C ALA A 161 0.10 -8.69 -21.89
N ARG A 162 0.30 -8.20 -20.66
CA ARG A 162 -0.80 -7.70 -19.81
C ARG A 162 -0.88 -6.18 -19.73
N MET A 163 0.24 -5.46 -19.93
CA MET A 163 0.29 -4.01 -19.77
C MET A 163 0.40 -3.27 -21.12
N PRO A 164 -0.09 -2.01 -21.20
CA PRO A 164 0.24 -1.12 -22.31
C PRO A 164 1.77 -1.02 -22.49
N ALA A 165 2.22 -1.16 -23.74
CA ALA A 165 3.65 -1.28 -24.07
C ALA A 165 4.57 -0.22 -23.42
N PRO A 166 4.23 1.08 -23.34
CA PRO A 166 5.09 2.08 -22.71
C PRO A 166 5.34 1.85 -21.21
N PHE A 167 4.40 1.22 -20.50
CA PHE A 167 4.61 0.83 -19.10
C PHE A 167 5.31 -0.53 -18.99
N ALA A 168 4.99 -1.49 -19.86
CA ALA A 168 5.72 -2.77 -19.92
C ALA A 168 7.22 -2.54 -20.16
N GLU A 169 7.58 -1.71 -21.14
CA GLU A 169 8.97 -1.35 -21.45
C GLU A 169 9.68 -0.68 -20.28
N LEU A 170 9.04 0.28 -19.60
CA LEU A 170 9.60 0.93 -18.41
C LEU A 170 9.88 -0.08 -17.29
N LEU A 171 8.94 -0.98 -17.00
CA LEU A 171 9.08 -1.95 -15.90
C LEU A 171 10.10 -3.05 -16.22
N LEU A 172 10.11 -3.55 -17.46
CA LEU A 172 11.11 -4.50 -17.94
C LEU A 172 12.51 -3.89 -17.94
N ALA A 173 12.64 -2.59 -18.24
CA ALA A 173 13.88 -1.86 -18.12
C ALA A 173 14.27 -1.59 -16.65
N LEU A 174 13.31 -1.30 -15.77
CA LEU A 174 13.56 -1.04 -14.34
C LEU A 174 14.12 -2.27 -13.62
N GLY A 175 13.51 -3.43 -13.86
CA GLY A 175 13.86 -4.72 -13.27
C GLY A 175 13.23 -4.95 -11.88
N PRO A 176 13.01 -6.21 -11.46
CA PRO A 176 12.39 -6.51 -10.18
C PRO A 176 13.34 -6.14 -9.03
N GLY A 177 12.78 -5.64 -7.93
CA GLY A 177 13.63 -5.19 -6.83
C GLY A 177 12.89 -4.44 -5.74
N THR A 178 13.66 -4.11 -4.71
CA THR A 178 13.27 -3.22 -3.63
C THR A 178 13.95 -1.87 -3.83
N PHE A 179 13.20 -0.79 -3.70
CA PHE A 179 13.58 0.57 -4.06
C PHE A 179 13.28 1.55 -2.92
N ALA A 180 13.86 2.74 -2.96
CA ALA A 180 13.80 3.77 -1.92
C ALA A 180 14.08 3.18 -0.52
N GLY A 181 15.14 2.36 -0.45
CA GLY A 181 15.60 1.70 0.77
C GLY A 181 14.52 0.89 1.48
N GLY A 182 13.70 0.11 0.76
CA GLY A 182 12.66 -0.73 1.36
C GLY A 182 11.24 -0.21 1.17
N PHE A 183 11.07 1.06 0.79
CA PHE A 183 9.75 1.69 0.70
C PHE A 183 8.90 1.16 -0.44
N LEU A 184 9.47 0.92 -1.62
CA LEU A 184 8.74 0.49 -2.81
C LEU A 184 9.27 -0.87 -3.27
N ARG A 185 8.40 -1.87 -3.46
CA ARG A 185 8.77 -3.20 -3.94
C ARG A 185 8.13 -3.45 -5.29
N LEU A 186 8.94 -3.62 -6.34
CA LEU A 186 8.51 -4.00 -7.68
C LEU A 186 8.45 -5.54 -7.78
N SER A 187 7.37 -6.06 -8.33
CA SER A 187 7.15 -7.50 -8.54
C SER A 187 6.50 -7.77 -9.88
N ALA A 188 6.55 -9.04 -10.32
CA ALA A 188 5.66 -9.49 -11.37
C ALA A 188 4.18 -9.35 -10.95
N PRO A 189 3.23 -9.15 -11.88
CA PRO A 189 1.82 -8.94 -11.56
C PRO A 189 1.18 -10.08 -10.76
N GLU A 190 1.58 -11.33 -11.05
CA GLU A 190 1.06 -12.55 -10.42
C GLU A 190 1.19 -12.52 -8.89
N ALA A 191 2.24 -11.87 -8.37
CA ALA A 191 2.49 -11.76 -6.94
C ALA A 191 1.47 -10.88 -6.18
N LEU A 192 0.65 -10.11 -6.90
CA LEU A 192 -0.31 -9.15 -6.35
C LEU A 192 -1.73 -9.30 -6.92
N ASP A 193 -1.94 -10.14 -7.93
CA ASP A 193 -3.23 -10.31 -8.63
C ASP A 193 -4.38 -10.69 -7.71
N GLU A 194 -4.20 -11.68 -6.84
CA GLU A 194 -5.23 -12.10 -5.88
C GLU A 194 -5.54 -10.97 -4.88
N THR A 195 -4.50 -10.26 -4.42
CA THR A 195 -4.66 -9.17 -3.45
C THR A 195 -5.40 -7.98 -4.07
N LEU A 196 -5.03 -7.56 -5.29
CA LEU A 196 -5.72 -6.50 -6.01
C LEU A 196 -7.16 -6.90 -6.34
N SER A 197 -7.39 -8.13 -6.80
CA SER A 197 -8.71 -8.64 -7.15
C SER A 197 -9.64 -8.69 -5.93
N ALA A 198 -9.15 -9.14 -4.78
CA ALA A 198 -9.92 -9.20 -3.54
C ALA A 198 -10.33 -7.80 -3.05
N TRP A 199 -9.47 -6.79 -3.23
CA TRP A 199 -9.76 -5.40 -2.86
C TRP A 199 -10.67 -4.66 -3.86
N LEU A 200 -10.62 -5.02 -5.14
CA LEU A 200 -11.37 -4.35 -6.20
C LEU A 200 -12.68 -5.07 -6.61
N GLY A 201 -13.12 -6.05 -5.81
CA GLY A 201 -14.39 -6.76 -5.99
C GLY A 201 -14.39 -7.79 -7.14
N GLY A 202 -13.22 -8.23 -7.60
CA GLY A 202 -13.09 -9.22 -8.67
C GLY A 202 -11.83 -9.03 -9.52
N SER A 203 -11.43 -10.11 -10.20
CA SER A 203 -10.35 -10.07 -11.19
C SER A 203 -10.78 -9.29 -12.43
N SER A 204 -9.84 -8.54 -13.01
CA SER A 204 -10.05 -7.79 -14.25
C SER A 204 -8.75 -7.77 -15.06
N PRO A 205 -8.73 -8.27 -16.30
CA PRO A 205 -7.51 -8.29 -17.12
C PRO A 205 -7.01 -6.87 -17.44
N SER A 206 -7.91 -5.89 -17.41
CA SER A 206 -7.60 -4.47 -17.58
C SER A 206 -6.92 -3.80 -16.38
N ARG A 207 -6.59 -4.54 -15.31
CA ARG A 207 -5.97 -4.02 -14.08
C ARG A 207 -4.78 -4.90 -13.72
N VAL A 208 -3.57 -4.35 -13.81
CA VAL A 208 -2.34 -5.13 -13.67
C VAL A 208 -1.45 -4.51 -12.60
N PRO A 209 -1.33 -5.13 -11.41
CA PRO A 209 -0.46 -4.64 -10.37
C PRO A 209 1.01 -4.81 -10.76
N PHE A 210 1.88 -3.96 -10.22
CA PHE A 210 3.33 -4.04 -10.48
C PHE A 210 4.20 -3.64 -9.27
N ALA A 211 3.66 -2.89 -8.31
CA ALA A 211 4.39 -2.56 -7.10
C ALA A 211 3.50 -2.51 -5.86
N ILE A 212 4.12 -2.67 -4.70
CA ILE A 212 3.51 -2.44 -3.39
C ILE A 212 4.43 -1.62 -2.49
N THR A 213 3.88 -0.64 -1.79
CA THR A 213 4.63 0.15 -0.79
C THR A 213 4.82 -0.66 0.50
N ALA A 214 5.79 -0.26 1.31
CA ALA A 214 5.95 -0.76 2.68
C ALA A 214 4.83 -0.31 3.64
N LEU A 215 3.86 0.48 3.18
CA LEU A 215 2.63 0.84 3.88
C LEU A 215 1.40 0.06 3.35
N GLY A 216 1.61 -0.85 2.39
CA GLY A 216 0.57 -1.71 1.83
C GLY A 216 -0.22 -1.13 0.66
N ASP A 217 0.14 0.05 0.15
CA ASP A 217 -0.52 0.63 -1.02
C ASP A 217 -0.03 -0.07 -2.30
N ILE A 218 -0.96 -0.43 -3.19
CA ILE A 218 -0.69 -1.20 -4.41
C ILE A 218 -0.75 -0.26 -5.62
N LEU A 219 0.32 -0.24 -6.41
CA LEU A 219 0.37 0.45 -7.69
C LEU A 219 0.02 -0.54 -8.80
N TYR A 220 -0.91 -0.14 -9.67
CA TYR A 220 -1.38 -0.95 -10.78
C TYR A 220 -1.67 -0.09 -12.02
N VAL A 221 -1.40 -0.64 -13.20
CA VAL A 221 -1.81 -0.03 -14.47
C VAL A 221 -3.26 -0.41 -14.74
N ARG A 222 -4.04 0.54 -15.25
CA ARG A 222 -5.38 0.33 -15.82
C ARG A 222 -5.32 0.51 -17.32
N ASP A 223 -5.66 -0.53 -18.07
CA ASP A 223 -6.02 -0.39 -19.48
C ASP A 223 -7.47 0.12 -19.56
N LEU A 224 -7.66 1.25 -20.23
CA LEU A 224 -8.95 1.88 -20.43
C LEU A 224 -9.38 1.85 -21.91
N SER A 225 -8.67 1.13 -22.77
CA SER A 225 -8.91 1.09 -24.23
C SER A 225 -10.33 0.68 -24.59
N GLU A 226 -10.87 -0.38 -23.96
CA GLU A 226 -12.27 -0.78 -24.16
C GLU A 226 -13.28 0.26 -23.66
N ARG A 227 -12.96 0.96 -22.57
CA ARG A 227 -13.77 2.05 -22.03
C ARG A 227 -13.73 3.29 -22.93
N ALA A 228 -12.59 3.61 -23.52
CA ALA A 228 -12.46 4.68 -24.49
C ALA A 228 -13.25 4.36 -25.76
N ARG A 229 -13.10 3.14 -26.30
CA ARG A 229 -13.85 2.65 -27.48
C ARG A 229 -15.36 2.72 -27.29
N THR A 230 -15.87 2.24 -26.16
CA THR A 230 -17.32 2.29 -25.83
C THR A 230 -17.86 3.70 -25.65
N LEU A 231 -17.01 4.68 -25.33
CA LEU A 231 -17.36 6.10 -25.23
C LEU A 231 -17.11 6.89 -26.54
N GLY A 232 -16.64 6.24 -27.61
CA GLY A 232 -16.29 6.92 -28.87
C GLY A 232 -15.06 7.83 -28.75
N LEU A 233 -14.19 7.58 -27.79
CA LEU A 233 -12.94 8.32 -27.53
C LEU A 233 -11.74 7.59 -28.15
N SER A 234 -10.63 8.32 -28.32
CA SER A 234 -9.36 7.71 -28.76
C SER A 234 -8.89 6.65 -27.76
N THR A 235 -8.46 5.50 -28.27
CA THR A 235 -7.79 4.45 -27.49
C THR A 235 -6.28 4.70 -27.34
N GLU A 236 -5.72 5.65 -28.09
CA GLU A 236 -4.32 6.03 -27.95
C GLU A 236 -4.09 6.71 -26.59
N GLY A 237 -3.18 6.17 -25.78
CA GLY A 237 -2.96 6.66 -24.42
C GLY A 237 -4.12 6.39 -23.45
N ALA A 238 -5.08 5.53 -23.79
CA ALA A 238 -6.23 5.20 -22.94
C ALA A 238 -5.82 4.24 -21.81
N TYR A 239 -5.02 4.73 -20.87
CA TYR A 239 -4.58 4.01 -19.69
C TYR A 239 -4.18 4.98 -18.57
N ASP A 240 -4.05 4.47 -17.34
CA ASP A 240 -3.42 5.20 -16.23
C ASP A 240 -2.71 4.28 -15.24
N VAL A 241 -1.87 4.85 -14.39
CA VAL A 241 -1.39 4.22 -13.16
C VAL A 241 -2.28 4.69 -12.02
N SER A 242 -2.85 3.73 -11.30
CA SER A 242 -3.64 3.97 -10.10
C SER A 242 -2.95 3.41 -8.86
N LEU A 243 -3.12 4.11 -7.74
CA LEU A 243 -2.77 3.68 -6.39
C LEU A 243 -4.04 3.23 -5.68
N LEU A 244 -4.08 1.96 -5.27
CA LEU A 244 -5.01 1.48 -4.25
C LEU A 244 -4.33 1.64 -2.89
N SER A 245 -4.99 2.34 -1.96
CA SER A 245 -4.52 2.54 -0.58
C SER A 245 -5.46 1.85 0.42
N PRO A 246 -5.19 0.58 0.79
CA PRO A 246 -5.94 -0.17 1.79
C PRO A 246 -6.13 0.57 3.11
N ARG A 247 -5.06 1.21 3.61
CA ARG A 247 -5.04 1.98 4.86
C ARG A 247 -6.05 3.13 4.94
N TRP A 248 -6.41 3.73 3.80
CA TRP A 248 -7.41 4.80 3.70
C TRP A 248 -8.68 4.37 2.97
N GLN A 249 -8.79 3.11 2.53
CA GLN A 249 -9.89 2.56 1.72
C GLN A 249 -10.17 3.39 0.44
N ARG A 250 -9.10 3.86 -0.25
CA ARG A 250 -9.22 4.79 -1.38
C ARG A 250 -8.41 4.36 -2.60
N ILE A 251 -8.84 4.81 -3.77
CA ILE A 251 -8.10 4.71 -5.03
C ILE A 251 -7.82 6.12 -5.54
N SER A 252 -6.61 6.37 -6.04
CA SER A 252 -6.25 7.63 -6.71
C SER A 252 -5.44 7.36 -7.97
N VAL A 253 -5.59 8.22 -8.99
CA VAL A 253 -4.73 8.16 -10.19
C VAL A 253 -3.41 8.87 -9.88
N LEU A 254 -2.29 8.24 -10.24
CA LEU A 254 -0.94 8.78 -10.06
C LEU A 254 -0.39 9.44 -11.33
N ALA A 255 -0.54 8.78 -12.48
CA ALA A 255 0.08 9.17 -13.74
C ALA A 255 -0.70 8.62 -14.93
N PHE A 256 -0.69 9.33 -16.06
CA PHE A 256 -1.23 8.87 -17.35
C PHE A 256 -0.12 8.39 -18.29
N THR A 257 1.14 8.76 -18.04
CA THR A 257 2.29 8.38 -18.88
C THR A 257 3.46 7.81 -18.07
N PRO A 258 4.37 7.01 -18.67
CA PRO A 258 5.59 6.55 -18.02
C PRO A 258 6.47 7.70 -17.51
N MET A 259 6.48 8.84 -18.21
CA MET A 259 7.24 10.03 -17.80
C MET A 259 6.65 10.68 -16.54
N GLU A 260 5.33 10.83 -16.46
CA GLU A 260 4.65 11.32 -15.24
C GLU A 260 4.85 10.36 -14.05
N LEU A 261 4.85 9.05 -14.30
CA LEU A 261 5.15 8.06 -13.25
C LEU A 261 6.58 8.23 -12.73
N VAL A 262 7.55 8.39 -13.63
CA VAL A 262 8.96 8.62 -13.26
C VAL A 262 9.13 9.94 -12.55
N GLU A 263 8.46 11.01 -12.97
CA GLU A 263 8.48 12.32 -12.29
C GLU A 263 7.94 12.21 -10.86
N LEU A 264 6.74 11.65 -10.68
CA LEU A 264 6.11 11.45 -9.36
C LEU A 264 6.93 10.53 -8.45
N LEU A 265 7.53 9.47 -8.99
CA LEU A 265 8.37 8.56 -8.21
C LEU A 265 9.79 9.09 -7.99
N SER A 266 10.27 10.07 -8.76
CA SER A 266 11.60 10.65 -8.56
C SER A 266 11.58 11.80 -7.57
N ASP A 267 10.52 12.61 -7.54
CA ASP A 267 10.36 13.72 -6.60
C ASP A 267 10.08 13.24 -5.16
N PRO A 268 10.96 13.52 -4.17
CA PRO A 268 10.71 13.21 -2.77
C PRO A 268 9.47 13.91 -2.19
N HIS A 269 9.10 15.10 -2.67
CA HIS A 269 7.91 15.81 -2.19
C HIS A 269 6.64 15.08 -2.66
N ALA A 270 6.55 14.72 -3.94
CA ALA A 270 5.46 13.90 -4.46
C ALA A 270 5.37 12.54 -3.74
N ARG A 271 6.49 11.86 -3.46
CA ARG A 271 6.44 10.60 -2.69
C ARG A 271 5.97 10.79 -1.24
N GLU A 272 6.35 11.90 -0.60
CA GLU A 272 5.88 12.28 0.73
C GLU A 272 4.36 12.50 0.72
N GLU A 273 3.85 13.39 -0.14
CA GLU A 273 2.43 13.76 -0.21
C GLU A 273 1.53 12.64 -0.75
N ARG A 274 1.96 11.92 -1.78
CA ARG A 274 1.13 10.98 -2.55
C ARG A 274 1.21 9.54 -2.04
N LEU A 275 2.35 9.16 -1.45
CA LEU A 275 2.62 7.79 -0.99
C LEU A 275 2.93 7.72 0.51
N GLY A 276 3.09 8.85 1.22
CA GLY A 276 3.37 8.86 2.66
C GLY A 276 4.78 8.37 3.04
N GLU A 277 5.79 8.67 2.22
CA GLU A 277 7.17 8.16 2.44
C GLU A 277 7.74 8.53 3.83
N GLY A 278 7.39 9.68 4.41
CA GLY A 278 7.87 10.11 5.73
C GLY A 278 7.34 9.26 6.87
N LEU A 279 6.08 8.82 6.80
CA LEU A 279 5.53 7.83 7.75
C LEU A 279 6.35 6.54 7.71
N TYR A 280 6.73 6.08 6.52
CA TYR A 280 7.63 4.94 6.36
C TYR A 280 9.02 5.22 6.93
N ARG A 281 9.60 6.39 6.63
CA ARG A 281 10.96 6.80 7.05
C ARG A 281 11.09 6.86 8.57
N GLU A 282 10.10 7.45 9.24
CA GLU A 282 10.02 7.53 10.70
C GLU A 282 9.78 6.14 11.34
N ALA A 283 8.85 5.35 10.79
CA ALA A 283 8.59 3.99 11.26
C ALA A 283 9.82 3.08 11.10
N LYS A 284 10.55 3.18 9.97
CA LYS A 284 11.81 2.45 9.74
C LYS A 284 12.87 2.81 10.77
N GLY A 285 13.01 4.09 11.11
CA GLY A 285 13.94 4.55 12.14
C GLY A 285 13.66 3.96 13.53
N ARG A 286 12.40 3.59 13.82
CA ARG A 286 11.95 3.02 15.10
C ARG A 286 11.85 1.49 15.13
N LEU A 287 11.51 0.86 14.01
CA LEU A 287 11.13 -0.56 13.91
C LEU A 287 12.08 -1.41 13.05
N GLY A 288 13.06 -0.78 12.39
CA GLY A 288 13.86 -1.41 11.34
C GLY A 288 13.09 -1.56 10.03
N GLU A 289 13.75 -2.07 8.98
CA GLU A 289 13.08 -2.37 7.71
C GLU A 289 12.11 -3.56 7.87
N PRO A 290 10.88 -3.51 7.29
CA PRO A 290 9.99 -4.66 7.28
C PRO A 290 10.57 -5.79 6.41
N ALA A 291 10.44 -7.03 6.87
CA ALA A 291 10.93 -8.19 6.14
C ALA A 291 10.11 -8.50 4.87
N GLN A 292 10.56 -9.48 4.09
CA GLN A 292 9.75 -10.04 3.00
C GLN A 292 8.45 -10.63 3.57
N GLY A 293 7.31 -10.27 2.99
CA GLY A 293 5.99 -10.66 3.52
C GLY A 293 5.48 -9.77 4.66
N GLU A 294 6.22 -8.73 5.07
CA GLU A 294 5.76 -7.73 6.04
C GLU A 294 5.51 -6.35 5.40
N LEU A 295 4.82 -5.50 6.16
CA LEU A 295 4.64 -4.06 5.93
C LEU A 295 4.51 -3.33 7.28
N PHE A 296 4.47 -2.00 7.25
CA PHE A 296 4.02 -1.19 8.38
C PHE A 296 2.52 -0.92 8.29
N GLY A 297 1.77 -1.45 9.25
CA GLY A 297 0.31 -1.28 9.36
C GLY A 297 -0.05 -0.42 10.57
N PHE A 298 -1.13 0.35 10.46
CA PHE A 298 -1.64 1.15 11.58
C PHE A 298 -2.32 0.25 12.61
N VAL A 299 -1.96 0.41 13.88
CA VAL A 299 -2.52 -0.35 15.01
C VAL A 299 -2.88 0.62 16.16
N PRO A 300 -4.17 0.95 16.37
CA PRO A 300 -5.35 0.53 15.60
C PRO A 300 -5.34 1.01 14.14
N ALA A 301 -6.10 0.34 13.27
CA ALA A 301 -6.27 0.78 11.88
C ALA A 301 -7.00 2.12 11.78
N LEU A 302 -6.69 2.93 10.75
CA LEU A 302 -7.30 4.25 10.55
C LEU A 302 -8.83 4.18 10.43
N ALA A 303 -9.36 3.14 9.75
CA ALA A 303 -10.80 2.88 9.64
C ALA A 303 -11.50 2.63 11.00
N LEU A 304 -10.75 2.31 12.05
CA LEU A 304 -11.23 2.14 13.43
C LEU A 304 -10.90 3.34 14.32
N GLY A 305 -10.54 4.49 13.75
CA GLY A 305 -10.14 5.70 14.48
C GLY A 305 -8.68 5.70 14.96
N GLY A 306 -7.82 4.87 14.37
CA GLY A 306 -6.37 4.91 14.60
C GLY A 306 -5.74 6.25 14.20
N GLY A 307 -4.65 6.62 14.87
CA GLY A 307 -3.91 7.86 14.58
C GLY A 307 -3.05 7.73 13.31
N GLU A 308 -3.12 8.74 12.44
CA GLU A 308 -2.29 8.83 11.22
C GLU A 308 -0.90 9.39 11.54
N GLU A 309 -0.14 8.66 12.36
CA GLU A 309 1.19 9.04 12.83
C GLU A 309 2.14 7.84 12.87
N ALA A 310 3.44 8.08 12.66
CA ALA A 310 4.43 7.00 12.61
C ALA A 310 4.59 6.24 13.95
N ALA A 311 4.09 6.78 15.06
CA ALA A 311 4.00 6.11 16.36
C ALA A 311 2.95 4.97 16.37
N ALA A 312 1.85 5.12 15.63
CA ALA A 312 0.78 4.12 15.51
C ALA A 312 1.09 2.98 14.52
N LEU A 313 2.18 3.10 13.74
CA LEU A 313 2.62 2.03 12.85
C LEU A 313 3.30 0.89 13.62
N GLN A 314 3.07 -0.35 13.19
CA GLN A 314 3.75 -1.56 13.65
C GLN A 314 4.12 -2.45 12.46
N ARG A 315 5.16 -3.28 12.61
CA ARG A 315 5.46 -4.35 11.65
C ARG A 315 4.38 -5.43 11.75
N VAL A 316 3.72 -5.70 10.63
CA VAL A 316 2.64 -6.69 10.53
C VAL A 316 2.81 -7.51 9.25
N ARG A 317 2.23 -8.71 9.23
CA ARG A 317 2.23 -9.57 8.06
C ARG A 317 1.32 -8.99 6.97
N LEU A 318 1.83 -8.93 5.75
CA LEU A 318 1.19 -8.26 4.62
C LEU A 318 -0.17 -8.87 4.28
N ALA A 319 -0.23 -10.19 4.07
CA ALA A 319 -1.48 -10.86 3.69
C ALA A 319 -2.56 -10.70 4.77
N GLU A 320 -2.19 -10.96 6.03
CA GLU A 320 -3.10 -10.87 7.18
C GLU A 320 -3.61 -9.43 7.40
N HIS A 321 -2.75 -8.42 7.30
CA HIS A 321 -3.16 -7.03 7.51
C HIS A 321 -4.01 -6.49 6.36
N LEU A 322 -3.69 -6.85 5.12
CA LEU A 322 -4.49 -6.45 3.95
C LEU A 322 -5.85 -7.15 3.93
N ASP A 323 -5.95 -8.40 4.36
CA ASP A 323 -7.26 -9.06 4.49
C ASP A 323 -8.07 -8.49 5.66
N PHE A 324 -7.44 -8.25 6.81
CA PHE A 324 -8.08 -7.57 7.94
C PHE A 324 -8.65 -6.20 7.53
N LEU A 325 -7.86 -5.35 6.87
CA LEU A 325 -8.32 -4.05 6.39
C LEU A 325 -9.47 -4.17 5.37
N ARG A 326 -9.47 -5.22 4.53
CA ARG A 326 -10.53 -5.50 3.54
C ARG A 326 -11.85 -5.84 4.21
N GLN A 327 -11.82 -6.64 5.28
CA GLN A 327 -13.01 -6.99 6.07
C GLN A 327 -13.66 -5.76 6.75
N LEU A 328 -12.96 -4.63 6.88
CA LEU A 328 -13.50 -3.37 7.39
C LEU A 328 -14.22 -2.50 6.34
N VAL A 329 -14.20 -2.88 5.05
CA VAL A 329 -14.75 -2.05 3.95
C VAL A 329 -16.27 -2.24 3.78
N GLY A 330 -16.81 -3.40 4.12
CA GLY A 330 -18.24 -3.75 3.99
C GLY A 330 -18.58 -4.42 2.66
#